data_AF-A0A3B9T4F9-F1
#
_entry.id   AF-A0A3B9T4F9-F1
#
_cell.length_a   1.000
_cell.length_b   1.000
_cell.length_c   1.000
_cell.angle_alpha   90.00
_cell.angle_beta   90.00
_cell.angle_gamma   90.00
#
_symmetry.space_group_name_H-M   'P 1'
#
loop_
_entity.id
_entity.type
_entity.pdbx_description
1 polymer ?
#
loop_
_entity_poly.entity_id
_entity_poly.type
_entity_poly.pdbx_seq_one_letter_code
_entity_poly.pdbx_strand_id
1 'polypeptide(L)'
;VISDMIEKNGMNAHPRIIMTEEKFTKLKKHIGDDSVTAVLLEKLRGEADRIMEQPVCQYEIPDGIRLLETSKRIQRRVAALALAYNIFGDDKYAQRGYAELEAACRFKDWNPSHFLDTAEMSTGFALGYDWLYHWMNDAQRAFIRQNMIEKGFMQVMEDFEDKPRTRTYKWYQDDPDDNWKLVCTGSMSMAALAFGDEDDTKEIAADVLNYAYREAYSFVRRAYSAKDGTYSEGLGYWDYATYYLGLQASALTSAAGTDYGLADFDGLGRGRRGKCQLPEYMG
;
A
#
# COMPACT_ATOMS: atom_id res chain seq x y z
N VAL A 1 -17.48 5.27 1.03
CA VAL A 1 -16.29 4.43 0.77
C VAL A 1 -16.31 3.14 1.57
N ILE A 2 -16.13 3.14 2.91
CA ILE A 2 -16.20 1.88 3.69
C ILE A 2 -17.57 1.22 3.57
N SER A 3 -18.66 1.99 3.64
CA SER A 3 -20.02 1.47 3.42
C SER A 3 -20.17 0.84 2.03
N ASP A 4 -19.75 1.53 0.97
CA ASP A 4 -19.77 1.05 -0.42
C ASP A 4 -18.92 -0.23 -0.58
N MET A 5 -17.78 -0.29 0.12
CA MET A 5 -16.91 -1.48 0.16
C MET A 5 -17.62 -2.67 0.79
N ILE A 6 -18.29 -2.47 1.94
CA ILE A 6 -19.06 -3.52 2.62
C ILE A 6 -20.27 -3.94 1.77
N GLU A 7 -20.98 -2.99 1.16
CA GLU A 7 -22.10 -3.27 0.27
C GLU A 7 -21.68 -4.12 -0.93
N LYS A 8 -20.52 -3.81 -1.51
CA LYS A 8 -19.99 -4.53 -2.68
C LYS A 8 -19.51 -5.95 -2.37
N ASN A 9 -18.79 -6.13 -1.26
CA ASN A 9 -18.07 -7.39 -0.99
C ASN A 9 -18.71 -8.24 0.12
N GLY A 10 -19.46 -7.62 1.03
CA GLY A 10 -19.90 -8.20 2.29
C GLY A 10 -18.96 -7.83 3.45
N MET A 11 -19.47 -7.99 4.68
CA MET A 11 -18.69 -7.80 5.92
C MET A 11 -17.60 -8.86 6.03
N ASN A 12 -16.39 -8.45 6.40
CA ASN A 12 -15.19 -9.28 6.54
C ASN A 12 -14.84 -10.07 5.28
N ALA A 13 -15.25 -9.56 4.11
CA ALA A 13 -14.94 -10.15 2.83
C ALA A 13 -13.55 -9.72 2.36
N HIS A 14 -12.69 -10.72 2.18
CA HIS A 14 -11.31 -10.60 1.73
C HIS A 14 -11.00 -11.73 0.73
N PRO A 15 -10.01 -11.57 -0.16
CA PRO A 15 -9.27 -10.35 -0.47
C PRO A 15 -10.09 -9.36 -1.31
N ARG A 16 -9.84 -8.06 -1.12
CA ARG A 16 -10.57 -6.97 -1.80
C ARG A 16 -9.71 -5.81 -2.27
N ILE A 17 -8.49 -5.62 -1.74
CA ILE A 17 -7.61 -4.54 -2.17
C ILE A 17 -6.67 -5.01 -3.28
N ILE A 18 -6.71 -4.33 -4.43
CA ILE A 18 -5.95 -4.60 -5.67
C ILE A 18 -6.31 -5.95 -6.30
N MET A 19 -6.12 -7.05 -5.58
CA MET A 19 -6.49 -8.41 -5.97
C MET A 19 -7.82 -8.80 -5.33
N THR A 20 -8.65 -9.48 -6.11
CA THR A 20 -9.91 -10.09 -5.67
C THR A 20 -9.85 -11.59 -5.96
N GLU A 21 -10.74 -12.38 -5.36
CA GLU A 21 -10.86 -13.82 -5.67
C GLU A 21 -10.99 -14.10 -7.17
N GLU A 22 -11.75 -13.26 -7.87
CA GLU A 22 -11.92 -13.36 -9.32
C GLU A 22 -10.60 -13.13 -10.06
N LYS A 23 -9.80 -12.12 -9.65
CA LYS A 23 -8.49 -11.84 -10.25
C LYS A 23 -7.50 -12.98 -9.97
N PHE A 24 -7.48 -13.52 -8.75
CA PHE A 24 -6.65 -14.70 -8.43
C PHE A 24 -7.05 -15.90 -9.27
N THR A 25 -8.35 -16.18 -9.39
CA THR A 25 -8.88 -17.26 -10.23
C THR A 25 -8.49 -17.09 -11.70
N LYS A 26 -8.50 -15.86 -12.23
CA LYS A 26 -8.05 -15.56 -13.59
C LYS A 26 -6.55 -15.83 -13.76
N LEU A 27 -5.71 -15.40 -12.81
CA LEU A 27 -4.27 -15.64 -12.88
C LEU A 27 -3.91 -17.13 -12.83
N LYS A 28 -4.59 -17.92 -12.00
CA LYS A 28 -4.36 -19.37 -11.88
C LYS A 28 -4.51 -20.12 -13.21
N LYS A 29 -5.34 -19.63 -14.13
CA LYS A 29 -5.54 -20.25 -15.46
C LYS A 29 -4.31 -20.21 -16.35
N HIS A 30 -3.35 -19.33 -16.05
CA HIS A 30 -2.11 -19.19 -16.79
C HIS A 30 -0.96 -20.04 -16.22
N ILE A 31 -1.17 -20.81 -15.15
CA ILE A 31 -0.12 -21.65 -14.60
C ILE A 31 0.25 -22.74 -15.62
N GLY A 32 1.51 -22.73 -16.07
CA GLY A 32 2.06 -23.73 -16.99
C GLY A 32 1.68 -23.55 -18.46
N ASP A 33 1.06 -22.43 -18.85
CA ASP A 33 0.86 -22.08 -20.26
C ASP A 33 2.06 -21.29 -20.84
N ASP A 34 2.01 -20.93 -22.12
CA ASP A 34 3.08 -20.20 -22.83
C ASP A 34 2.93 -18.67 -22.77
N SER A 35 2.02 -18.15 -21.94
CA SER A 35 1.76 -16.72 -21.84
C SER A 35 2.86 -15.98 -21.07
N VAL A 36 2.95 -14.67 -21.28
CA VAL A 36 3.79 -13.80 -20.43
C VAL A 36 3.36 -13.88 -18.96
N THR A 37 2.07 -14.10 -18.69
CA THR A 37 1.55 -14.30 -17.33
C THR A 37 2.17 -15.52 -16.68
N ALA A 38 2.26 -16.67 -17.37
CA ALA A 38 2.91 -17.86 -16.84
C ALA A 38 4.36 -17.60 -16.41
N VAL A 39 5.13 -16.90 -17.27
CA VAL A 39 6.52 -16.52 -16.98
C VAL A 39 6.61 -15.66 -15.72
N LEU A 40 5.68 -14.71 -15.54
CA LEU A 40 5.64 -13.87 -14.34
C LEU A 40 5.24 -14.66 -13.08
N LEU A 41 4.32 -15.62 -13.21
CA LEU A 41 3.95 -16.50 -12.09
C LEU A 41 5.12 -17.39 -11.66
N GLU A 42 5.88 -17.96 -12.60
CA GLU A 42 7.07 -18.75 -12.23
C GLU A 42 8.18 -17.89 -11.62
N LYS A 43 8.36 -16.64 -12.06
CA LYS A 43 9.25 -15.68 -11.38
C LYS A 43 8.78 -15.36 -9.96
N LEU A 44 7.47 -15.20 -9.75
CA LEU A 44 6.87 -15.02 -8.42
C LEU A 44 7.16 -16.22 -7.52
N ARG A 45 6.98 -17.45 -8.03
CA ARG A 45 7.30 -18.68 -7.29
C ARG A 45 8.76 -18.72 -6.87
N GLY A 46 9.67 -18.46 -7.82
CA GLY A 46 11.10 -18.41 -7.54
C GLY A 46 11.48 -17.34 -6.52
N GLU A 47 10.85 -16.16 -6.56
CA GLU A 47 11.05 -15.13 -5.54
C GLU A 47 10.54 -15.57 -4.16
N ALA A 48 9.33 -16.13 -4.10
CA ALA A 48 8.74 -16.62 -2.85
C ALA A 48 9.60 -17.71 -2.22
N ASP A 49 10.06 -18.69 -3.00
CA ASP A 49 10.96 -19.75 -2.54
C ASP A 49 12.30 -19.18 -2.02
N ARG A 50 12.89 -18.17 -2.69
CA ARG A 50 14.11 -17.50 -2.19
C ARG A 50 13.90 -16.76 -0.87
N ILE A 51 12.71 -16.22 -0.62
CA ILE A 51 12.41 -15.54 0.64
C ILE A 51 12.32 -16.53 1.81
N MET A 52 11.93 -17.78 1.55
CA MET A 52 11.85 -18.84 2.58
C MET A 52 13.19 -19.07 3.28
N GLU A 53 14.30 -18.91 2.57
CA GLU A 53 15.66 -19.14 3.07
C GLU A 53 16.23 -17.94 3.87
N GLN A 54 15.52 -16.81 3.87
CA GLN A 54 15.97 -15.58 4.51
C GLN A 54 15.35 -15.44 5.91
N PRO A 55 16.09 -14.93 6.91
CA PRO A 55 15.50 -14.62 8.22
C PRO A 55 14.44 -13.53 8.09
N VAL A 56 13.49 -13.50 9.03
CA VAL A 56 12.51 -12.40 9.14
C VAL A 56 13.23 -11.07 9.35
N CYS A 57 12.66 -9.99 8.82
CA CYS A 57 13.25 -8.66 8.93
C CYS A 57 13.39 -8.24 10.40
N GLN A 58 14.48 -7.54 10.71
CA GLN A 58 14.77 -7.00 12.04
C GLN A 58 14.57 -5.48 12.04
N TYR A 59 14.41 -4.90 13.23
CA TYR A 59 14.34 -3.45 13.40
C TYR A 59 15.72 -2.83 13.20
N GLU A 60 15.95 -2.28 12.01
CA GLU A 60 17.25 -1.75 11.58
C GLU A 60 17.12 -0.30 11.12
N ILE A 61 17.84 0.61 11.80
CA ILE A 61 17.95 2.03 11.44
C ILE A 61 19.44 2.35 11.25
N PRO A 62 20.05 1.92 10.12
CA PRO A 62 21.50 1.97 9.94
C PRO A 62 22.07 3.40 9.86
N ASP A 63 21.28 4.36 9.36
CA ASP A 63 21.65 5.78 9.28
C ASP A 63 21.24 6.57 10.55
N GLY A 64 20.67 5.90 11.55
CA GLY A 64 20.13 6.51 12.77
C GLY A 64 18.83 7.31 12.57
N ILE A 65 18.26 7.34 11.35
CA ILE A 65 17.09 8.15 10.99
C ILE A 65 15.95 7.31 10.42
N ARG A 66 16.23 6.36 9.52
CA ARG A 66 15.24 5.66 8.70
C ARG A 66 15.22 4.15 8.93
N LEU A 67 14.02 3.64 9.19
CA LEU A 67 13.60 2.25 9.09
C LEU A 67 13.16 1.89 7.64
N LEU A 68 13.16 2.87 6.72
CA LEU A 68 12.57 2.78 5.38
C LEU A 68 12.89 1.50 4.59
N GLU A 69 14.17 1.12 4.52
CA GLU A 69 14.59 -0.07 3.77
C GLU A 69 14.05 -1.36 4.36
N THR A 70 13.92 -1.41 5.69
CA THR A 70 13.26 -2.51 6.40
C THR A 70 11.77 -2.54 6.06
N SER A 71 11.07 -1.40 6.13
CA SER A 71 9.64 -1.32 5.77
C SER A 71 9.37 -1.77 4.33
N LYS A 72 10.15 -1.27 3.36
CA LYS A 72 10.05 -1.64 1.94
C LYS A 72 10.38 -3.11 1.69
N ARG A 73 11.32 -3.68 2.44
CA ARG A 73 11.67 -5.10 2.34
C ARG A 73 10.53 -5.98 2.86
N ILE A 74 9.92 -5.61 3.99
CA ILE A 74 8.75 -6.31 4.55
C ILE A 74 7.57 -6.24 3.58
N GLN A 75 7.24 -5.05 3.08
CA GLN A 75 6.18 -4.85 2.08
C GLN A 75 6.37 -5.75 0.86
N ARG A 76 7.58 -5.76 0.25
CA ARG A 76 7.87 -6.61 -0.91
C ARG A 76 7.77 -8.11 -0.61
N ARG A 77 8.32 -8.55 0.54
CA ARG A 77 8.29 -9.96 0.94
C ARG A 77 6.87 -10.43 1.21
N VAL A 78 6.10 -9.67 1.98
CA VAL A 78 4.71 -9.99 2.30
C VAL A 78 3.87 -10.03 1.02
N ALA A 79 4.02 -9.05 0.12
CA ALA A 79 3.30 -9.04 -1.15
C ALA A 79 3.62 -10.29 -2.00
N ALA A 80 4.90 -10.64 -2.15
CA ALA A 80 5.32 -11.81 -2.92
C ALA A 80 4.80 -13.12 -2.31
N LEU A 81 4.96 -13.30 -0.99
CA LEU A 81 4.53 -14.50 -0.28
C LEU A 81 3.00 -14.65 -0.27
N ALA A 82 2.26 -13.57 -0.03
CA ALA A 82 0.80 -13.61 -0.01
C ALA A 82 0.20 -13.84 -1.42
N LEU A 83 0.80 -13.27 -2.48
CA LEU A 83 0.44 -13.62 -3.85
C LEU A 83 0.73 -15.08 -4.15
N ALA A 84 1.93 -15.57 -3.78
CA ALA A 84 2.33 -16.96 -4.03
C ALA A 84 1.38 -17.94 -3.31
N TYR A 85 1.00 -17.65 -2.07
CA TYR A 85 -0.02 -18.43 -1.36
C TYR A 85 -1.34 -18.46 -2.13
N ASN A 86 -1.89 -17.30 -2.50
CA ASN A 86 -3.18 -17.24 -3.17
C ASN A 86 -3.17 -17.88 -4.56
N ILE A 87 -2.04 -17.88 -5.27
CA ILE A 87 -1.92 -18.47 -6.61
C ILE A 87 -1.64 -19.98 -6.54
N PHE A 88 -0.68 -20.41 -5.73
CA PHE A 88 -0.17 -21.78 -5.72
C PHE A 88 -0.78 -22.66 -4.63
N GLY A 89 -1.40 -22.08 -3.60
CA GLY A 89 -2.10 -22.80 -2.54
C GLY A 89 -1.21 -23.52 -1.53
N ASP A 90 0.08 -23.18 -1.46
CA ASP A 90 1.01 -23.77 -0.50
C ASP A 90 1.11 -22.92 0.77
N ASP A 91 0.64 -23.48 1.89
CA ASP A 91 0.58 -22.84 3.21
C ASP A 91 1.95 -22.34 3.69
N LYS A 92 3.07 -22.91 3.21
CA LYS A 92 4.41 -22.44 3.58
C LYS A 92 4.59 -20.95 3.27
N TYR A 93 3.98 -20.46 2.19
CA TYR A 93 4.09 -19.05 1.80
C TYR A 93 3.29 -18.15 2.74
N ALA A 94 2.07 -18.55 3.11
CA ALA A 94 1.26 -17.80 4.07
C ALA A 94 1.91 -17.76 5.46
N GLN A 95 2.43 -18.91 5.92
CA GLN A 95 3.16 -19.00 7.19
C GLN A 95 4.37 -18.07 7.21
N ARG A 96 5.17 -18.07 6.13
CA ARG A 96 6.34 -17.20 6.03
C ARG A 96 5.98 -15.72 5.90
N GLY A 97 4.88 -15.42 5.21
CA GLY A 97 4.35 -14.06 5.06
C GLY A 97 3.87 -13.50 6.39
N TYR A 98 3.11 -14.29 7.14
CA TYR A 98 2.69 -13.96 8.50
C TYR A 98 3.90 -13.75 9.42
N ALA A 99 4.95 -14.57 9.31
CA ALA A 99 6.15 -14.40 10.14
C ALA A 99 6.86 -13.05 9.93
N GLU A 100 6.84 -12.45 8.73
CA GLU A 100 7.33 -11.07 8.54
C GLU A 100 6.45 -10.05 9.28
N LEU A 101 5.13 -10.19 9.14
CA LEU A 101 4.17 -9.30 9.80
C LEU A 101 4.29 -9.41 11.33
N GLU A 102 4.37 -10.62 11.86
CA GLU A 102 4.52 -10.88 13.28
C GLU A 102 5.82 -10.26 13.83
N ALA A 103 6.94 -10.40 13.10
CA ALA A 103 8.20 -9.77 13.48
C ALA A 103 8.06 -8.24 13.53
N ALA A 104 7.42 -7.63 12.53
CA ALA A 104 7.17 -6.19 12.47
C ALA A 104 6.21 -5.69 13.56
N CYS A 105 5.23 -6.50 13.98
CA CYS A 105 4.39 -6.20 15.13
C CYS A 105 5.20 -6.13 16.43
N ARG A 106 6.31 -6.86 16.52
CA ARG A 106 7.18 -6.84 17.71
C ARG A 106 8.21 -5.72 17.70
N PHE A 107 8.28 -4.93 16.64
CA PHE A 107 9.08 -3.71 16.63
C PHE A 107 8.53 -2.72 17.66
N LYS A 108 9.43 -1.92 18.24
CA LYS A 108 9.06 -0.88 19.22
C LYS A 108 8.09 0.15 18.64
N ASP A 109 8.23 0.46 17.35
CA ASP A 109 7.42 1.39 16.57
C ASP A 109 7.63 1.08 15.07
N TRP A 110 6.91 1.78 14.18
CA TRP A 110 7.18 1.81 12.74
C TRP A 110 7.86 3.11 12.31
N ASN A 111 8.69 3.66 13.20
CA ASN A 111 9.42 4.91 13.08
C ASN A 111 8.57 6.12 12.66
N PRO A 112 7.60 6.56 13.50
CA PRO A 112 6.74 7.71 13.17
C PRO A 112 7.50 9.04 13.07
N SER A 113 8.77 9.09 13.51
CA SER A 113 9.65 10.24 13.32
C SER A 113 10.02 10.48 11.85
N HIS A 114 10.07 9.44 11.01
CA HIS A 114 10.22 9.54 9.56
C HIS A 114 9.03 8.81 8.90
N PHE A 115 7.94 9.54 8.70
CA PHE A 115 6.62 8.94 8.45
C PHE A 115 6.50 8.08 7.18
N LEU A 116 7.37 8.25 6.17
CA LEU A 116 7.46 7.32 5.05
C LEU A 116 7.68 5.88 5.51
N ASP A 117 8.40 5.67 6.60
CA ASP A 117 8.71 4.34 7.12
C ASP A 117 7.44 3.66 7.63
N THR A 118 6.60 4.44 8.32
CA THR A 118 5.29 4.03 8.81
C THR A 118 4.34 3.78 7.63
N ALA A 119 4.34 4.65 6.62
CA ALA A 119 3.52 4.50 5.41
C ALA A 119 3.85 3.21 4.65
N GLU A 120 5.12 3.00 4.33
CA GLU A 120 5.62 1.79 3.66
C GLU A 120 5.27 0.52 4.43
N MET A 121 5.47 0.54 5.76
CA MET A 121 5.11 -0.58 6.62
C MET A 121 3.61 -0.87 6.56
N SER A 122 2.77 0.18 6.65
CA SER A 122 1.32 0.04 6.60
C SER A 122 0.81 -0.53 5.28
N THR A 123 1.45 -0.21 4.16
CA THR A 123 1.14 -0.87 2.87
C THR A 123 1.43 -2.37 2.92
N GLY A 124 2.57 -2.77 3.49
CA GLY A 124 2.90 -4.18 3.68
C GLY A 124 1.87 -4.91 4.54
N PHE A 125 1.42 -4.28 5.62
CA PHE A 125 0.38 -4.79 6.50
C PHE A 125 -0.99 -4.86 5.81
N ALA A 126 -1.37 -3.86 5.02
CA ALA A 126 -2.62 -3.87 4.26
C ALA A 126 -2.68 -5.08 3.31
N LEU A 127 -1.63 -5.27 2.52
CA LEU A 127 -1.52 -6.40 1.58
C LEU A 127 -1.53 -7.75 2.31
N GLY A 128 -0.74 -7.87 3.38
CA GLY A 128 -0.65 -9.09 4.17
C GLY A 128 -1.97 -9.44 4.86
N TYR A 129 -2.62 -8.45 5.48
CA TYR A 129 -3.89 -8.66 6.17
C TYR A 129 -5.00 -9.09 5.20
N ASP A 130 -5.15 -8.36 4.09
CA ASP A 130 -6.19 -8.63 3.11
C ASP A 130 -5.98 -9.97 2.40
N TRP A 131 -4.75 -10.27 1.97
CA TRP A 131 -4.49 -11.45 1.14
C TRP A 131 -4.25 -12.72 1.96
N LEU A 132 -3.86 -12.63 3.23
CA LEU A 132 -3.73 -13.79 4.13
C LEU A 132 -4.90 -13.92 5.11
N TYR A 133 -5.94 -13.11 4.97
CA TYR A 133 -7.05 -13.00 5.92
C TYR A 133 -7.61 -14.36 6.34
N HIS A 134 -7.96 -15.21 5.37
CA HIS A 134 -8.59 -16.52 5.60
C HIS A 134 -7.61 -17.60 6.07
N TRP A 135 -6.31 -17.41 5.88
CA TRP A 135 -5.29 -18.33 6.40
C TRP A 135 -5.00 -18.06 7.88
N MET A 136 -5.01 -16.79 8.29
CA MET A 136 -4.81 -16.42 9.69
C MET A 136 -5.98 -16.90 10.56
N ASN A 137 -5.70 -17.17 11.83
CA ASN A 137 -6.74 -17.35 12.84
C ASN A 137 -7.14 -16.01 13.50
N ASP A 138 -8.19 -16.01 14.33
CA ASP A 138 -8.71 -14.81 14.97
C ASP A 138 -7.66 -14.08 15.83
N ALA A 139 -6.85 -14.82 16.59
CA ALA A 139 -5.82 -14.23 17.44
C ALA A 139 -4.71 -13.57 16.62
N GLN A 140 -4.32 -14.19 15.50
CA GLN A 140 -3.35 -13.64 14.57
C GLN A 140 -3.90 -12.36 13.91
N ARG A 141 -5.15 -12.37 13.43
CA ARG A 141 -5.80 -11.19 12.87
C ARG A 141 -5.88 -10.06 13.90
N ALA A 142 -6.36 -10.34 15.11
CA ALA A 142 -6.45 -9.35 16.18
C ALA A 142 -5.07 -8.74 16.52
N PHE A 143 -4.01 -9.55 16.54
CA PHE A 143 -2.66 -9.05 16.79
C PHE A 143 -2.17 -8.09 15.70
N ILE A 144 -2.47 -8.38 14.43
CA ILE A 144 -2.15 -7.48 13.31
C ILE A 144 -2.99 -6.19 13.40
N ARG A 145 -4.30 -6.28 13.67
CA ARG A 145 -5.18 -5.12 13.80
C ARG A 145 -4.74 -4.18 14.92
N GLN A 146 -4.44 -4.71 16.11
CA GLN A 146 -3.98 -3.90 17.23
C GLN A 146 -2.72 -3.11 16.87
N ASN A 147 -1.77 -3.73 16.17
CA ASN A 147 -0.55 -3.05 15.73
C ASN A 147 -0.82 -2.01 14.65
N MET A 148 -1.76 -2.27 13.72
CA MET A 148 -2.17 -1.27 12.73
C MET A 148 -2.82 -0.05 13.40
N ILE A 149 -3.66 -0.26 14.42
CA ILE A 149 -4.26 0.83 15.20
C ILE A 149 -3.15 1.68 15.83
N GLU A 150 -2.29 1.06 16.65
CA GLU A 150 -1.30 1.77 17.46
C GLU A 150 -0.18 2.41 16.64
N LYS A 151 0.39 1.65 15.71
CA LYS A 151 1.63 2.03 14.99
C LYS A 151 1.37 2.64 13.62
N GLY A 152 0.17 2.46 13.07
CA GLY A 152 -0.27 3.04 11.79
C GLY A 152 -1.28 4.16 11.99
N PHE A 153 -2.55 3.80 12.21
CA PHE A 153 -3.66 4.75 12.18
C PHE A 153 -3.59 5.84 13.25
N MET A 154 -3.22 5.52 14.49
CA MET A 154 -3.06 6.56 15.52
C MET A 154 -1.95 7.56 15.15
N GLN A 155 -0.86 7.07 14.55
CA GLN A 155 0.27 7.92 14.12
C GLN A 155 -0.13 8.87 12.98
N VAL A 156 -1.09 8.48 12.16
CA VAL A 156 -1.71 9.33 11.15
C VAL A 156 -2.57 10.42 11.80
N MET A 157 -3.47 10.01 12.71
CA MET A 157 -4.42 10.91 13.36
C MET A 157 -3.74 11.95 14.26
N GLU A 158 -2.59 11.62 14.84
CA GLU A 158 -1.76 12.57 15.59
C GLU A 158 -1.44 13.85 14.81
N ASP A 159 -1.20 13.76 13.51
CA ASP A 159 -0.95 14.94 12.67
C ASP A 159 -2.23 15.67 12.28
N PHE A 160 -3.26 14.90 11.96
CA PHE A 160 -4.53 15.44 11.45
C PHE A 160 -5.29 16.21 12.51
N GLU A 161 -5.34 15.68 13.72
CA GLU A 161 -6.03 16.30 14.86
C GLU A 161 -5.12 17.27 15.63
N ASP A 162 -3.89 17.46 15.15
CA ASP A 162 -2.85 18.25 15.80
C ASP A 162 -2.59 17.86 17.27
N LYS A 163 -2.63 16.54 17.54
CA LYS A 163 -2.31 16.00 18.86
C LYS A 163 -0.80 16.05 19.13
N PRO A 164 -0.38 15.98 20.41
CA PRO A 164 1.02 15.74 20.75
C PRO A 164 1.56 14.51 20.03
N ARG A 165 2.77 14.63 19.48
CA ARG A 165 3.40 13.65 18.60
C ARG A 165 4.91 13.64 18.80
N THR A 166 5.54 12.53 18.42
CA THR A 166 6.99 12.36 18.60
C THR A 166 7.83 13.27 17.69
N ARG A 167 7.31 13.59 16.49
CA ARG A 167 7.95 14.46 15.50
C ARG A 167 7.65 15.94 15.77
N THR A 168 8.60 16.82 15.45
CA THR A 168 8.43 18.29 15.63
C THR A 168 7.67 18.95 14.48
N TYR A 169 7.26 18.19 13.46
CA TYR A 169 6.57 18.66 12.27
C TYR A 169 5.44 17.70 11.89
N LYS A 170 4.48 18.17 11.08
CA LYS A 170 3.46 17.30 10.47
C LYS A 170 4.05 16.69 9.20
N TRP A 171 3.89 15.39 8.96
CA TRP A 171 4.35 14.75 7.74
C TRP A 171 3.66 15.33 6.50
N TYR A 172 2.43 15.83 6.66
CA TYR A 172 1.80 16.70 5.66
C TYR A 172 2.21 18.14 5.98
N GLN A 173 3.31 18.61 5.42
CA GLN A 173 3.54 20.06 5.37
C GLN A 173 2.90 20.60 4.09
N ASP A 174 2.29 21.77 4.17
CA ASP A 174 1.70 22.47 3.01
C ASP A 174 2.78 23.08 2.09
N ASP A 175 3.97 22.46 2.04
CA ASP A 175 4.92 22.69 0.97
C ASP A 175 4.31 22.12 -0.33
N PRO A 176 4.23 22.89 -1.43
CA PRO A 176 3.61 22.45 -2.68
C PRO A 176 4.21 21.16 -3.26
N ASP A 177 5.44 20.80 -2.88
CA ASP A 177 6.25 19.81 -3.57
C ASP A 177 6.76 18.72 -2.63
N ASP A 178 5.90 17.76 -2.25
CA ASP A 178 6.31 16.60 -1.43
C ASP A 178 5.55 15.31 -1.79
N ASN A 179 6.26 14.33 -2.37
CA ASN A 179 5.80 12.97 -2.66
C ASN A 179 5.26 12.24 -1.43
N TRP A 180 5.69 12.62 -0.22
CA TRP A 180 5.18 12.05 1.02
C TRP A 180 3.66 12.15 1.09
N LYS A 181 3.05 13.17 0.49
CA LYS A 181 1.58 13.28 0.42
C LYS A 181 0.99 12.05 -0.25
N LEU A 182 1.39 11.72 -1.48
CA LEU A 182 0.82 10.57 -2.19
C LEU A 182 1.26 9.23 -1.61
N VAL A 183 2.50 9.13 -1.16
CA VAL A 183 3.01 7.89 -0.55
C VAL A 183 2.24 7.57 0.73
N CYS A 184 2.10 8.54 1.63
CA CYS A 184 1.44 8.34 2.91
C CYS A 184 -0.07 8.20 2.74
N THR A 185 -0.73 9.04 1.96
CA THR A 185 -2.18 8.93 1.77
C THR A 185 -2.56 7.66 1.02
N GLY A 186 -1.78 7.25 0.02
CA GLY A 186 -2.01 6.00 -0.70
C GLY A 186 -1.86 4.79 0.20
N SER A 187 -0.79 4.74 1.00
CA SER A 187 -0.54 3.67 1.97
C SER A 187 -1.64 3.58 3.03
N MET A 188 -2.05 4.71 3.60
CA MET A 188 -3.08 4.73 4.63
C MET A 188 -4.48 4.42 4.09
N SER A 189 -4.76 4.80 2.84
CA SER A 189 -6.01 4.38 2.19
C SER A 189 -6.06 2.87 1.98
N MET A 190 -4.94 2.26 1.56
CA MET A 190 -4.86 0.81 1.43
C MET A 190 -5.10 0.10 2.77
N ALA A 191 -4.44 0.57 3.84
CA ALA A 191 -4.66 0.04 5.18
C ALA A 191 -6.12 0.22 5.62
N ALA A 192 -6.67 1.42 5.51
CA ALA A 192 -8.05 1.66 5.91
C ALA A 192 -9.07 0.81 5.14
N LEU A 193 -8.84 0.51 3.86
CA LEU A 193 -9.67 -0.43 3.10
C LEU A 193 -9.47 -1.90 3.54
N ALA A 194 -8.24 -2.30 3.89
CA ALA A 194 -7.95 -3.66 4.38
C ALA A 194 -8.53 -3.91 5.79
N PHE A 195 -8.63 -2.90 6.64
CA PHE A 195 -9.05 -3.03 8.03
C PHE A 195 -10.43 -2.43 8.32
N GLY A 196 -11.07 -1.76 7.36
CA GLY A 196 -12.17 -0.82 7.63
C GLY A 196 -13.52 -1.41 8.04
N ASP A 197 -13.70 -2.72 8.00
CA ASP A 197 -14.94 -3.41 8.36
C ASP A 197 -14.83 -4.25 9.63
N GLU A 198 -13.65 -4.28 10.26
CA GLU A 198 -13.42 -4.93 11.54
C GLU A 198 -13.89 -4.04 12.69
N ASP A 199 -14.50 -4.63 13.71
CA ASP A 199 -15.23 -3.89 14.74
C ASP A 199 -14.34 -2.94 15.55
N ASP A 200 -13.07 -3.31 15.76
CA ASP A 200 -12.07 -2.55 16.54
C ASP A 200 -11.36 -1.47 15.72
N THR A 201 -11.43 -1.51 14.38
CA THR A 201 -10.74 -0.57 13.48
C THR A 201 -11.69 0.29 12.65
N LYS A 202 -12.97 -0.07 12.48
CA LYS A 202 -13.88 0.59 11.52
C LYS A 202 -13.98 2.11 11.65
N GLU A 203 -14.04 2.63 12.88
CA GLU A 203 -14.19 4.08 13.12
C GLU A 203 -12.91 4.82 12.73
N ILE A 204 -11.76 4.42 13.28
CA ILE A 204 -10.48 5.06 12.97
C ILE A 204 -10.07 4.88 11.51
N ALA A 205 -10.38 3.72 10.90
CA ALA A 205 -10.14 3.48 9.48
C ALA A 205 -10.99 4.40 8.60
N ALA A 206 -12.25 4.67 8.98
CA ALA A 206 -13.11 5.60 8.25
C ALA A 206 -12.52 7.02 8.26
N ASP A 207 -12.07 7.49 9.43
CA ASP A 207 -11.47 8.82 9.58
C ASP A 207 -10.16 8.93 8.79
N VAL A 208 -9.29 7.93 8.91
CA VAL A 208 -8.02 7.85 8.15
C VAL A 208 -8.27 7.86 6.65
N LEU A 209 -9.23 7.05 6.15
CA LEU A 209 -9.53 6.97 4.73
C LEU A 209 -10.10 8.28 4.19
N ASN A 210 -11.05 8.88 4.91
CA ASN A 210 -11.66 10.14 4.52
C ASN A 210 -10.61 11.24 4.39
N TYR A 211 -9.74 11.35 5.39
CA TYR A 211 -8.66 12.33 5.34
C TYR A 211 -7.69 12.01 4.19
N ALA A 212 -7.17 10.79 4.13
CA ALA A 212 -6.16 10.40 3.16
C ALA A 212 -6.66 10.62 1.73
N TYR A 213 -7.92 10.29 1.47
CA TYR A 213 -8.56 10.56 0.19
C TYR A 213 -8.63 12.05 -0.14
N ARG A 214 -9.11 12.88 0.80
CA ARG A 214 -9.28 14.33 0.58
C ARG A 214 -7.95 15.00 0.25
N GLU A 215 -6.89 14.67 0.99
CA GLU A 215 -5.56 15.26 0.75
C GLU A 215 -4.95 14.77 -0.55
N ALA A 216 -5.07 13.47 -0.87
CA ALA A 216 -4.61 12.93 -2.15
C ALA A 216 -5.32 13.62 -3.32
N TYR A 217 -6.66 13.71 -3.26
CA TYR A 217 -7.49 14.30 -4.31
C TYR A 217 -7.12 15.77 -4.58
N SER A 218 -6.90 16.54 -3.52
CA SER A 218 -6.46 17.94 -3.61
C SER A 218 -5.03 18.04 -4.13
N PHE A 219 -4.12 17.19 -3.64
CA PHE A 219 -2.72 17.22 -4.03
C PHE A 219 -2.50 16.84 -5.50
N VAL A 220 -3.17 15.82 -6.02
CA VAL A 220 -3.07 15.43 -7.44
C VAL A 220 -3.32 16.62 -8.38
N ARG A 221 -4.32 17.45 -8.06
CA ARG A 221 -4.72 18.60 -8.88
C ARG A 221 -3.78 19.80 -8.75
N ARG A 222 -2.94 19.83 -7.71
CA ARG A 222 -1.93 20.87 -7.49
C ARG A 222 -0.57 20.46 -8.04
N ALA A 223 -0.17 19.21 -7.84
CA ALA A 223 1.20 18.74 -8.07
C ALA A 223 1.44 18.20 -9.49
N TYR A 224 0.40 17.78 -10.21
CA TYR A 224 0.52 17.40 -11.62
C TYR A 224 0.06 18.54 -12.52
N SER A 225 0.88 18.87 -13.52
CA SER A 225 0.53 19.83 -14.55
C SER A 225 -0.62 19.30 -15.42
N ALA A 226 -1.69 20.08 -15.54
CA ALA A 226 -2.80 19.76 -16.45
C ALA A 226 -2.38 19.81 -17.94
N LYS A 227 -1.26 20.47 -18.25
CA LYS A 227 -0.79 20.68 -19.64
C LYS A 227 -0.08 19.45 -20.19
N ASP A 228 0.83 18.89 -19.43
CA ASP A 228 1.80 17.87 -19.86
C ASP A 228 1.99 16.73 -18.85
N GLY A 229 1.38 16.82 -17.67
CA GLY A 229 1.46 15.78 -16.64
C GLY A 229 2.78 15.73 -15.89
N THR A 230 3.63 16.77 -16.03
CA THR A 230 4.84 16.89 -15.22
C THR A 230 4.46 17.01 -13.74
N TYR A 231 5.25 16.38 -12.88
CA TYR A 231 5.10 16.46 -11.44
C TYR A 231 6.02 17.54 -10.89
N SER A 232 5.55 18.28 -9.89
CA SER A 232 6.20 19.49 -9.42
C SER A 232 7.57 19.25 -8.76
N GLU A 233 7.79 18.10 -8.12
CA GLU A 233 9.12 17.67 -7.60
C GLU A 233 10.07 17.10 -8.68
N GLY A 234 9.62 17.04 -9.94
CA GLY A 234 10.39 16.50 -11.05
C GLY A 234 10.32 14.98 -11.22
N LEU A 235 11.04 14.49 -12.22
CA LEU A 235 10.88 13.12 -12.74
C LEU A 235 11.28 12.01 -11.76
N GLY A 236 12.24 12.25 -10.86
CA GLY A 236 12.71 11.26 -9.90
C GLY A 236 11.64 10.87 -8.88
N TYR A 237 10.91 11.85 -8.37
CA TYR A 237 9.83 11.65 -7.41
C TYR A 237 8.48 11.36 -8.08
N TRP A 238 8.33 11.70 -9.37
CA TRP A 238 7.15 11.35 -10.15
C TRP A 238 6.83 9.86 -10.07
N ASP A 239 7.83 8.98 -10.28
CA ASP A 239 7.59 7.53 -10.32
C ASP A 239 7.08 6.99 -8.98
N TYR A 240 7.74 7.40 -7.89
CA TYR A 240 7.39 6.97 -6.55
C TYR A 240 6.01 7.50 -6.11
N ALA A 241 5.75 8.79 -6.29
CA ALA A 241 4.48 9.40 -5.92
C ALA A 241 3.32 8.85 -6.77
N THR A 242 3.54 8.68 -8.08
CA THR A 242 2.53 8.15 -9.02
C THR A 242 2.26 6.67 -8.78
N TYR A 243 3.25 5.89 -8.35
CA TYR A 243 3.06 4.50 -7.94
C TYR A 243 2.03 4.39 -6.81
N TYR A 244 2.19 5.18 -5.74
CA TYR A 244 1.25 5.17 -4.62
C TYR A 244 -0.13 5.71 -4.94
N LEU A 245 -0.22 6.73 -5.81
CA LEU A 245 -1.49 7.17 -6.36
C LEU A 245 -2.21 6.04 -7.13
N GLY A 246 -1.45 5.28 -7.93
CA GLY A 246 -1.96 4.12 -8.66
C GLY A 246 -2.45 3.01 -7.72
N LEU A 247 -1.70 2.73 -6.64
CA LEU A 247 -2.12 1.79 -5.61
C LEU A 247 -3.44 2.23 -4.95
N GLN A 248 -3.54 3.50 -4.56
CA GLN A 248 -4.74 4.06 -3.94
C GLN A 248 -5.96 3.94 -4.86
N ALA A 249 -5.86 4.40 -6.11
CA ALA A 249 -6.93 4.33 -7.08
C ALA A 249 -7.34 2.88 -7.40
N SER A 250 -6.37 1.97 -7.52
CA SER A 250 -6.63 0.56 -7.75
C SER A 250 -7.32 -0.11 -6.56
N ALA A 251 -6.91 0.21 -5.33
CA ALA A 251 -7.50 -0.34 -4.11
C ALA A 251 -8.93 0.17 -3.92
N LEU A 252 -9.19 1.47 -4.10
CA LEU A 252 -10.54 2.03 -4.07
C LEU A 252 -11.44 1.38 -5.13
N THR A 253 -10.95 1.24 -6.37
CA THR A 253 -11.72 0.65 -7.46
C THR A 253 -12.04 -0.84 -7.18
N SER A 254 -11.08 -1.62 -6.70
CA SER A 254 -11.33 -3.03 -6.41
C SER A 254 -12.26 -3.21 -5.20
N ALA A 255 -12.03 -2.43 -4.13
CA ALA A 255 -12.74 -2.58 -2.87
C ALA A 255 -14.12 -1.91 -2.87
N ALA A 256 -14.27 -0.72 -3.45
CA ALA A 256 -15.51 0.06 -3.43
C ALA A 256 -16.16 0.21 -4.83
N GLY A 257 -15.52 -0.29 -5.89
CA GLY A 257 -16.06 -0.26 -7.26
C GLY A 257 -15.77 1.04 -8.03
N THR A 258 -15.16 2.03 -7.39
CA THR A 258 -14.77 3.31 -8.01
C THR A 258 -13.57 3.90 -7.26
N ASP A 259 -12.77 4.73 -7.92
CA ASP A 259 -11.75 5.57 -7.28
C ASP A 259 -12.28 6.96 -6.90
N TYR A 260 -13.58 7.19 -7.06
CA TYR A 260 -14.28 8.45 -6.79
C TYR A 260 -13.71 9.66 -7.57
N GLY A 261 -13.06 9.41 -8.71
CA GLY A 261 -12.44 10.45 -9.53
C GLY A 261 -11.07 10.89 -9.01
N LEU A 262 -10.42 10.08 -8.17
CA LEU A 262 -9.06 10.32 -7.70
C LEU A 262 -8.08 10.39 -8.87
N ALA A 263 -8.13 9.42 -9.78
CA ALA A 263 -7.29 9.41 -10.99
C ALA A 263 -7.92 10.12 -12.19
N ASP A 264 -9.13 10.67 -12.03
CA ASP A 264 -9.82 11.47 -13.06
C ASP A 264 -9.27 12.91 -13.09
N PHE A 265 -8.03 13.02 -13.56
CA PHE A 265 -7.36 14.28 -13.77
C PHE A 265 -6.52 14.23 -15.05
N ASP A 266 -6.81 15.16 -15.96
CA ASP A 266 -6.19 15.27 -17.29
C ASP A 266 -4.66 15.20 -17.27
N GLY A 267 -4.02 15.79 -16.26
CA GLY A 267 -2.56 15.76 -16.11
C GLY A 267 -1.99 14.34 -16.02
N LEU A 268 -2.67 13.43 -15.31
CA LEU A 268 -2.21 12.04 -15.16
C LEU A 268 -2.23 11.27 -16.47
N GLY A 269 -3.24 11.52 -17.32
CA GLY A 269 -3.35 10.91 -18.65
C GLY A 269 -2.29 11.41 -19.65
N ARG A 270 -1.69 12.57 -19.39
CA ARG A 270 -0.69 13.22 -20.25
C ARG A 270 0.74 12.87 -19.86
N GLY A 271 1.02 12.63 -18.57
CA GLY A 271 2.34 12.23 -18.08
C GLY A 271 2.89 10.93 -18.70
N ARG A 272 2.01 10.00 -19.12
CA ARG A 272 2.42 8.78 -19.85
C ARG A 272 2.98 9.06 -21.25
N ARG A 273 2.64 10.19 -21.89
CA ARG A 273 3.10 10.56 -23.24
C ARG A 273 4.42 11.33 -23.26
N GLY A 274 4.82 11.92 -22.14
CA GLY A 274 6.13 12.59 -22.00
C GLY A 274 7.33 11.66 -22.18
N LYS A 275 7.13 10.33 -22.17
CA LYS A 275 8.16 9.33 -22.51
C LYS A 275 8.40 9.15 -24.02
N CYS A 276 7.57 9.73 -24.90
CA CYS A 276 7.64 9.48 -26.35
C CYS A 276 7.98 10.73 -27.19
N GLN A 277 8.37 11.84 -26.57
CA GLN A 277 8.86 13.02 -27.28
C GLN A 277 10.24 13.39 -26.76
N LEU A 278 11.26 12.72 -27.30
CA LEU A 278 12.59 13.30 -27.36
C LEU A 278 12.52 14.51 -28.32
N PRO A 279 13.23 15.62 -28.05
CA PRO A 279 13.23 16.77 -28.95
C PRO A 279 13.88 16.38 -30.28
N GLU A 280 13.18 16.58 -31.39
CA GLU A 280 13.80 16.71 -32.71
C GLU A 280 14.59 18.02 -32.76
N TYR A 281 15.79 18.01 -32.18
CA TYR A 281 16.81 19.02 -32.46
C TYR A 281 18.15 18.31 -32.66
N MET A 282 18.31 17.73 -33.85
CA MET A 282 19.58 17.56 -34.54
C MET A 282 19.29 17.29 -36.03
N GLY A 283 19.31 18.37 -36.80
CA GLY A 283 19.25 18.42 -38.26
C GLY A 283 19.85 19.75 -38.70
#